data_AF-A0A2G4G108-F1
#
_entry.id   AF-A0A2G4G108-F1
#
_cell.length_a   1.000
_cell.length_b   1.000
_cell.length_c   1.000
_cell.angle_alpha   90.00
_cell.angle_beta   90.00
_cell.angle_gamma   90.00
#
_symmetry.space_group_name_H-M   'P 1'
#
loop_
_entity.id
_entity.type
_entity.pdbx_description
1 polymer ?
#
loop_
_entity_poly.entity_id
_entity_poly.type
_entity_poly.pdbx_seq_one_letter_code
_entity_poly.pdbx_strand_id
1 'polypeptide(L)'
;MENGYRKLKLYFMIGLPGETDSDVLGIADTCQALQSQCSDLGRLELNLTISNFTPKPHTPFQWHSVSTDEFRRRQELLRRALRQLRGLKTNFSDVRLSAVEDFVGRGDRRLSAVIEAAWRAGAGLDAWFESAERSYAAWTGAIEAAGLGGRYRQLELGAWSAVEAMDAADLDTFCEQSLPWDHIDSGLDKRWLAEDLQRALAATVVPDCSFDGCSSCGVCGPELGHNVVIPPPAIPAALPQRAPASERVDRLRIGFAKTGSLALISHLDTLRMLERALRRSGLPVSFTGGFHPLPRLQLALPLPLGVEGSGEWLDLEFTEQVDPGLVRSRLQPELPAGFQLLSAIRVEVFGVSLSQELASAHWQFVLQPQAGAPPTPEQWQQARASLLAAETLTWNDTDKKGRPRSRDCRPFLLDLQWAEPQSDGSLLCTLWAAIDAAGRSLRPEQVQHWLAERLGQSLALSGLRRKDLVLKPC
;
A
#
# COMPACT_ATOMS: atom_id res chain seq x y z
N MET A 1 0.03 17.83 28.37
CA MET A 1 -0.22 16.44 27.92
C MET A 1 0.32 15.47 28.96
N GLU A 2 -0.55 14.78 29.69
CA GLU A 2 -0.22 13.91 30.84
C GLU A 2 0.78 12.78 30.54
N ASN A 3 0.95 12.43 29.26
CA ASN A 3 1.82 11.35 28.78
C ASN A 3 3.13 11.82 28.10
N GLY A 4 3.42 13.13 28.11
CA GLY A 4 4.72 13.66 27.64
C GLY A 4 5.00 13.56 26.14
N TYR A 5 3.98 13.43 25.29
CA TYR A 5 4.17 13.36 23.84
C TYR A 5 4.80 14.65 23.28
N ARG A 6 5.91 14.51 22.54
CA ARG A 6 6.62 15.64 21.91
C ARG A 6 6.53 15.65 20.39
N LYS A 7 5.77 14.71 19.82
CA LYS A 7 5.64 14.54 18.38
C LYS A 7 4.21 14.19 18.01
N LEU A 8 3.60 15.00 17.16
CA LEU A 8 2.23 14.80 16.68
C LEU A 8 2.25 14.59 15.16
N LYS A 9 1.36 13.74 14.67
CA LYS A 9 1.03 13.63 13.24
C LYS A 9 -0.34 14.23 13.03
N LEU A 10 -0.43 15.24 12.17
CA LEU A 10 -1.67 15.93 11.85
C LEU A 10 -2.03 15.68 10.38
N TYR A 11 -3.30 15.44 10.12
CA TYR A 11 -3.84 15.25 8.78
C TYR A 11 -4.79 16.40 8.49
N PHE A 12 -4.47 17.15 7.43
CA PHE A 12 -5.30 18.24 6.94
C PHE A 12 -5.70 17.94 5.50
N MET A 13 -6.77 18.60 5.07
CA MET A 13 -7.28 18.53 3.73
C MET A 13 -7.45 19.95 3.21
N ILE A 14 -7.22 20.15 1.91
CA ILE A 14 -7.47 21.43 1.23
C ILE A 14 -8.32 21.21 -0.02
N GLY A 15 -9.04 22.25 -0.44
CA GLY A 15 -9.93 22.28 -1.61
C GLY A 15 -11.33 21.72 -1.33
N LEU A 16 -11.77 21.79 -0.08
CA LEU A 16 -13.16 21.54 0.27
C LEU A 16 -14.08 22.59 -0.39
N PRO A 17 -15.30 22.20 -0.78
CA PRO A 17 -16.44 23.09 -1.00
C PRO A 17 -16.53 24.20 0.06
N GLY A 18 -16.48 25.46 -0.37
CA GLY A 18 -16.64 26.66 0.45
C GLY A 18 -15.34 27.13 1.11
N GLU A 19 -14.24 26.41 0.92
CA GLU A 19 -12.97 26.72 1.56
C GLU A 19 -12.40 28.04 1.04
N THR A 20 -12.13 28.97 1.96
CA THR A 20 -11.48 30.25 1.67
C THR A 20 -9.97 30.19 1.86
N ASP A 21 -9.25 31.21 1.39
CA ASP A 21 -7.82 31.35 1.68
C ASP A 21 -7.55 31.48 3.19
N SER A 22 -8.50 32.04 3.95
CA SER A 22 -8.41 32.13 5.41
C SER A 22 -8.45 30.75 6.06
N ASP A 23 -9.27 29.83 5.56
CA ASP A 23 -9.36 28.46 6.09
C ASP A 23 -8.07 27.68 5.82
N VAL A 24 -7.51 27.84 4.62
CA VAL A 24 -6.21 27.26 4.25
C VAL A 24 -5.11 27.78 5.19
N LEU A 25 -5.07 29.10 5.45
CA LEU A 25 -4.10 29.69 6.37
C LEU A 25 -4.36 29.29 7.84
N GLY A 26 -5.60 29.02 8.21
CA GLY A 26 -6.00 28.53 9.53
C GLY A 26 -5.32 27.21 9.92
N ILE A 27 -4.86 26.42 8.95
CA ILE A 27 -4.01 25.23 9.21
C ILE A 27 -2.68 25.64 9.86
N ALA A 28 -2.05 26.71 9.37
CA ALA A 28 -0.81 27.22 9.93
C ALA A 28 -1.05 27.83 11.33
N ASP A 29 -2.15 28.56 11.49
CA ASP A 29 -2.55 29.14 12.78
C ASP A 29 -2.80 28.05 13.83
N THR A 30 -3.46 26.95 13.44
CA THR A 30 -3.67 25.77 14.28
C THR A 30 -2.34 25.16 14.73
N CYS A 31 -1.37 25.04 13.82
CA CYS A 31 -0.05 24.53 14.16
C CYS A 31 0.69 25.44 15.14
N GLN A 32 0.62 26.77 14.94
CA GLN A 32 1.20 27.75 15.85
C GLN A 32 0.54 27.68 17.24
N ALA A 33 -0.79 27.61 17.30
CA ALA A 33 -1.56 27.48 18.54
C ALA A 33 -1.19 26.21 19.31
N LEU A 34 -1.05 25.07 18.63
CA LEU A 34 -0.62 23.82 19.27
C LEU A 34 0.79 23.93 19.86
N GLN A 35 1.73 24.54 19.13
CA GLN A 35 3.09 24.73 19.61
C GLN A 35 3.16 25.69 20.81
N SER A 36 2.36 26.76 20.82
CA SER A 36 2.33 27.72 21.94
C SER A 36 1.71 27.10 23.19
N GLN A 37 0.60 26.38 23.04
CA GLN A 37 -0.10 25.70 24.13
C GLN A 37 0.73 24.55 24.75
N CYS A 38 1.64 23.95 23.99
CA CYS A 38 2.52 22.86 24.44
C CYS A 38 3.96 23.32 24.74
N SER A 39 4.18 24.63 24.92
CA SER A 39 5.52 25.18 25.14
C SER A 39 6.20 24.67 26.42
N ASP A 40 5.42 24.24 27.40
CA ASP A 40 5.84 23.60 28.66
C ASP A 40 6.51 22.24 28.46
N LEU A 41 6.17 21.51 27.40
CA LEU A 41 6.74 20.19 27.07
C LEU A 41 8.07 20.28 26.30
N GLY A 42 8.52 21.49 26.00
CA GLY A 42 9.64 21.80 25.14
C GLY A 42 9.21 21.91 23.67
N ARG A 43 10.13 21.63 22.75
CA ARG A 43 9.87 21.78 21.32
C ARG A 43 8.97 20.66 20.81
N LEU A 44 7.72 21.01 20.47
CA LEU A 44 6.77 20.11 19.82
C LEU A 44 7.10 19.95 18.32
N GLU A 45 7.33 18.71 17.89
CA GLU A 45 7.47 18.34 16.48
C GLU A 45 6.11 18.03 15.86
N LEU A 46 5.79 18.69 14.75
CA LEU A 46 4.56 18.44 14.00
C LEU A 46 4.88 17.82 12.64
N ASN A 47 4.30 16.66 12.37
CA ASN A 47 4.35 16.00 11.07
C ASN A 47 2.99 16.18 10.39
N LEU A 48 2.90 17.07 9.41
CA LEU A 48 1.67 17.37 8.69
C LEU A 48 1.60 16.54 7.41
N THR A 49 0.44 15.93 7.16
CA THR A 49 0.06 15.41 5.85
C THR A 49 -1.11 16.24 5.34
N ILE A 50 -0.91 16.94 4.23
CA ILE A 50 -1.91 17.81 3.59
C ILE A 50 -2.38 17.11 2.31
N SER A 51 -3.59 16.59 2.35
CA SER A 51 -4.24 15.93 1.23
C SER A 51 -5.07 16.91 0.41
N ASN A 52 -5.18 16.68 -0.89
CA ASN A 52 -6.15 17.38 -1.73
C ASN A 52 -7.51 16.69 -1.53
N PHE A 53 -8.58 17.45 -1.38
CA PHE A 53 -9.92 16.91 -1.34
C PHE A 53 -10.23 16.21 -2.67
N THR A 54 -10.64 14.95 -2.60
CA THR A 54 -11.00 14.16 -3.77
C THR A 54 -12.45 13.70 -3.59
N PRO A 55 -13.40 14.28 -4.34
CA PRO A 55 -14.82 13.91 -4.31
C PRO A 55 -15.04 12.41 -4.45
N LYS A 56 -16.06 11.88 -3.77
CA LYS A 56 -16.42 10.45 -3.81
C LYS A 56 -17.91 10.26 -4.08
N PRO A 57 -18.28 9.21 -4.82
CA PRO A 57 -19.67 8.76 -4.97
C PRO A 57 -20.40 8.65 -3.63
N HIS A 58 -21.71 8.91 -3.63
CA HIS A 58 -22.59 8.77 -2.47
C HIS A 58 -22.21 9.68 -1.29
N THR A 59 -21.61 10.84 -1.58
CA THR A 59 -21.33 11.91 -0.62
C THR A 59 -22.00 13.21 -1.07
N PRO A 60 -22.29 14.16 -0.18
CA PRO A 60 -22.83 15.48 -0.58
C PRO A 60 -21.94 16.19 -1.59
N PHE A 61 -20.64 15.92 -1.57
CA PHE A 61 -19.66 16.52 -2.47
C PHE A 61 -19.40 15.70 -3.72
N GLN A 62 -20.23 14.69 -4.02
CA GLN A 62 -20.01 13.82 -5.18
C GLN A 62 -20.01 14.57 -6.51
N TRP A 63 -20.71 15.71 -6.59
CA TRP A 63 -20.73 16.58 -7.76
C TRP A 63 -19.62 17.64 -7.79
N HIS A 64 -18.74 17.68 -6.80
CA HIS A 64 -17.72 18.71 -6.72
C HIS A 64 -16.57 18.44 -7.69
N SER A 65 -15.90 19.50 -8.14
CA SER A 65 -14.60 19.41 -8.79
C SER A 65 -13.70 20.57 -8.39
N VAL A 66 -12.40 20.29 -8.27
CA VAL A 66 -11.39 21.33 -8.05
C VAL A 66 -10.34 21.21 -9.14
N SER A 67 -10.02 22.35 -9.76
CA SER A 67 -8.96 22.37 -10.76
C SER A 67 -7.60 22.08 -10.11
N THR A 68 -6.73 21.39 -10.86
CA THR A 68 -5.35 21.15 -10.41
C THR A 68 -4.57 22.44 -10.16
N ASP A 69 -4.92 23.53 -10.83
CA ASP A 69 -4.28 24.83 -10.66
C ASP A 69 -4.69 25.48 -9.34
N GLU A 70 -5.95 25.32 -8.94
CA GLU A 70 -6.42 25.80 -7.65
C GLU A 70 -5.78 25.05 -6.48
N PHE A 71 -5.64 23.72 -6.59
CA PHE A 71 -4.85 22.97 -5.60
C PHE A 71 -3.41 23.46 -5.52
N ARG A 72 -2.74 23.70 -6.66
CA ARG A 72 -1.37 24.24 -6.67
C ARG A 72 -1.30 25.60 -5.98
N ARG A 73 -2.26 26.49 -6.25
CA ARG A 73 -2.36 27.82 -5.64
C ARG A 73 -2.48 27.71 -4.12
N ARG A 74 -3.43 26.90 -3.61
CA ARG A 74 -3.66 26.69 -2.18
C ARG A 74 -2.48 26.01 -1.49
N GLN A 75 -1.87 25.00 -2.13
CA GLN A 75 -0.66 24.37 -1.60
C GLN A 75 0.48 25.38 -1.48
N GLU A 76 0.69 26.25 -2.46
CA GLU A 76 1.74 27.27 -2.38
C GLU A 76 1.44 28.34 -1.32
N LEU A 77 0.18 28.76 -1.19
CA LEU A 77 -0.27 29.64 -0.12
C LEU A 77 0.07 29.04 1.26
N LEU A 78 -0.33 27.80 1.51
CA LEU A 78 -0.06 27.12 2.78
C LEU A 78 1.43 26.87 3.00
N ARG A 79 2.20 26.48 1.96
CA ARG A 79 3.65 26.31 2.07
C ARG A 79 4.33 27.58 2.53
N ARG A 80 3.93 28.75 2.01
CA ARG A 80 4.50 30.04 2.42
C ARG A 80 4.22 30.35 3.88
N ALA A 81 3.00 30.08 4.35
CA ALA A 81 2.63 30.26 5.75
C ALA A 81 3.40 29.31 6.68
N LEU A 82 3.44 28.01 6.37
CA LEU A 82 4.10 26.99 7.19
C LEU A 82 5.63 27.15 7.23
N ARG A 83 6.26 27.72 6.20
CA ARG A 83 7.71 28.02 6.19
C ARG A 83 8.14 28.96 7.32
N GLN A 84 7.23 29.78 7.84
CA GLN A 84 7.50 30.68 8.96
C GLN A 84 7.59 29.94 10.30
N LEU A 85 7.07 28.71 10.38
CA LEU A 85 7.03 27.91 11.59
C LEU A 85 8.21 26.93 11.65
N ARG A 86 8.76 26.70 12.85
CA ARG A 86 9.86 25.75 13.07
C ARG A 86 9.35 24.45 13.67
N GLY A 87 10.05 23.34 13.40
CA GLY A 87 9.68 22.03 13.96
C GLY A 87 8.55 21.33 13.20
N LEU A 88 8.28 21.77 11.97
CA LEU A 88 7.30 21.16 11.08
C LEU A 88 8.00 20.27 10.06
N LYS A 89 7.40 19.12 9.79
CA LYS A 89 7.65 18.30 8.61
C LYS A 89 6.35 18.22 7.83
N THR A 90 6.32 18.76 6.63
CA THR A 90 5.11 18.81 5.80
C THR A 90 5.22 17.84 4.63
N ASN A 91 4.16 17.07 4.40
CA ASN A 91 3.97 16.25 3.21
C ASN A 91 2.70 16.72 2.49
N PHE A 92 2.83 17.12 1.23
CA PHE A 92 1.70 17.56 0.41
C PHE A 92 1.44 16.49 -0.66
N SER A 93 0.18 16.08 -0.81
CA SER A 93 -0.21 15.16 -1.87
C SER A 93 0.01 15.77 -3.26
N ASP A 94 0.54 14.99 -4.18
CA ASP A 94 0.73 15.41 -5.57
C ASP A 94 -0.64 15.63 -6.22
N VAL A 95 -0.88 16.84 -6.75
CA VAL A 95 -2.14 17.21 -7.41
C VAL A 95 -2.47 16.32 -8.61
N ARG A 96 -1.45 15.73 -9.25
CA ARG A 96 -1.62 14.81 -10.38
C ARG A 96 -2.20 13.48 -9.93
N LEU A 97 -1.75 12.98 -8.78
CA LEU A 97 -2.28 11.75 -8.20
C LEU A 97 -3.75 11.94 -7.81
N SER A 98 -4.09 13.07 -7.17
CA SER A 98 -5.48 13.39 -6.83
C SER A 98 -6.37 13.53 -8.08
N ALA A 99 -5.86 14.10 -9.17
CA ALA A 99 -6.61 14.18 -10.43
C ALA A 99 -6.89 12.79 -11.04
N VAL A 100 -5.94 11.85 -10.96
CA VAL A 100 -6.15 10.46 -11.40
C VAL A 100 -7.09 9.74 -10.44
N GLU A 101 -6.96 9.93 -9.13
CA GLU A 101 -7.83 9.34 -8.12
C GLU A 101 -9.28 9.80 -8.28
N ASP A 102 -9.48 11.09 -8.56
CA ASP A 102 -10.79 11.67 -8.86
C ASP A 102 -11.39 11.04 -10.12
N PHE A 103 -10.58 10.97 -11.19
CA PHE A 103 -10.97 10.36 -12.46
C PHE A 103 -11.38 8.89 -12.30
N VAL A 104 -10.61 8.11 -11.54
CA VAL A 104 -10.89 6.69 -11.32
C VAL A 104 -12.06 6.50 -10.36
N GLY A 105 -12.14 7.32 -9.31
CA GLY A 105 -13.11 7.18 -8.22
C GLY A 105 -14.55 7.51 -8.59
N ARG A 106 -14.77 8.36 -9.60
CA ARG A 106 -16.09 8.77 -10.08
C ARG A 106 -16.40 8.23 -11.50
N GLY A 107 -15.59 7.30 -11.99
CA GLY A 107 -15.70 6.80 -13.36
C GLY A 107 -16.93 5.95 -13.65
N ASP A 108 -17.15 5.71 -14.94
CA ASP A 108 -18.11 4.71 -15.41
C ASP A 108 -17.40 3.50 -16.06
N ARG A 109 -18.19 2.61 -16.69
CA ARG A 109 -17.69 1.38 -17.33
C ARG A 109 -16.61 1.62 -18.39
N ARG A 110 -16.53 2.82 -18.99
CA ARG A 110 -15.49 3.21 -19.96
C ARG A 110 -14.08 3.20 -19.34
N LEU A 111 -13.97 3.28 -18.01
CA LEU A 111 -12.69 3.20 -17.30
C LEU A 111 -12.00 1.85 -17.46
N SER A 112 -12.72 0.76 -17.70
CA SER A 112 -12.14 -0.58 -17.80
C SER A 112 -10.97 -0.64 -18.80
N ALA A 113 -11.17 -0.09 -20.00
CA ALA A 113 -10.13 -0.02 -21.03
C ALA A 113 -8.96 0.90 -20.63
N VAL A 114 -9.25 2.00 -19.89
CA VAL A 114 -8.22 2.91 -19.40
C VAL A 114 -7.34 2.23 -18.35
N ILE A 115 -7.94 1.55 -17.37
CA ILE A 115 -7.22 0.85 -16.30
C ILE A 115 -6.30 -0.21 -16.91
N GLU A 116 -6.81 -1.01 -17.84
CA GLU A 116 -6.01 -2.03 -18.52
C GLU A 116 -4.86 -1.39 -19.32
N ALA A 117 -5.14 -0.35 -20.12
CA ALA A 117 -4.11 0.32 -20.92
C ALA A 117 -3.05 1.00 -20.06
N ALA A 118 -3.44 1.65 -18.95
CA ALA A 118 -2.51 2.28 -18.01
C ALA A 118 -1.62 1.22 -17.35
N TRP A 119 -2.18 0.10 -16.91
CA TRP A 119 -1.41 -1.02 -16.37
C TRP A 119 -0.42 -1.58 -17.38
N ARG A 120 -0.85 -1.83 -18.63
CA ARG A 120 0.03 -2.27 -19.73
C ARG A 120 1.13 -1.26 -20.04
N ALA A 121 0.86 0.03 -19.88
CA ALA A 121 1.84 1.10 -20.02
C ALA A 121 2.76 1.26 -18.81
N GLY A 122 2.62 0.44 -17.76
CA GLY A 122 3.51 0.40 -16.61
C GLY A 122 3.02 1.21 -15.40
N ALA A 123 1.74 1.57 -15.33
CA ALA A 123 1.10 2.00 -14.09
C ALA A 123 1.05 0.82 -13.09
N GLY A 124 1.32 1.11 -11.82
CA GLY A 124 1.42 0.11 -10.76
C GLY A 124 2.22 0.64 -9.58
N LEU A 125 1.74 0.39 -8.36
CA LEU A 125 2.25 0.98 -7.12
C LEU A 125 2.19 2.52 -7.13
N ASP A 126 1.17 3.09 -7.79
CA ASP A 126 1.06 4.54 -8.08
C ASP A 126 1.00 5.43 -6.83
N ALA A 127 0.51 4.89 -5.71
CA ALA A 127 0.48 5.56 -4.41
C ALA A 127 1.87 5.70 -3.75
N TRP A 128 2.89 5.03 -4.29
CA TRP A 128 4.26 5.04 -3.80
C TRP A 128 5.09 5.90 -4.75
N PHE A 129 5.36 7.14 -4.32
CA PHE A 129 6.02 8.26 -5.03
C PHE A 129 7.26 7.95 -5.90
N GLU A 130 7.79 6.73 -5.88
CA GLU A 130 8.94 6.25 -6.65
C GLU A 130 8.69 6.22 -8.17
N SER A 131 7.44 6.29 -8.62
CA SER A 131 7.11 6.24 -10.06
C SER A 131 6.06 7.24 -10.53
N ALA A 132 5.83 8.33 -9.77
CA ALA A 132 4.75 9.28 -10.04
C ALA A 132 4.72 9.81 -11.49
N GLU A 133 5.87 10.11 -12.10
CA GLU A 133 5.94 10.54 -13.50
C GLU A 133 5.53 9.44 -14.48
N ARG A 134 6.07 8.22 -14.32
CA ARG A 134 5.74 7.06 -15.17
C ARG A 134 4.26 6.73 -15.04
N SER A 135 3.76 6.64 -13.81
CA SER A 135 2.36 6.35 -13.53
C SER A 135 1.46 7.43 -14.11
N TYR A 136 1.77 8.71 -13.89
CA TYR A 136 0.98 9.81 -14.46
C TYR A 136 0.97 9.79 -15.99
N ALA A 137 2.11 9.55 -16.63
CA ALA A 137 2.20 9.41 -18.08
C ALA A 137 1.40 8.20 -18.61
N ALA A 138 1.48 7.06 -17.93
CA ALA A 138 0.72 5.86 -18.27
C ALA A 138 -0.79 6.11 -18.18
N TRP A 139 -1.26 6.71 -17.08
CA TRP A 139 -2.67 7.05 -16.88
C TRP A 139 -3.16 8.08 -17.90
N THR A 140 -2.46 9.21 -18.04
CA THR A 140 -2.87 10.27 -18.98
C THR A 140 -2.85 9.80 -20.43
N GLY A 141 -1.83 9.04 -20.83
CA GLY A 141 -1.77 8.42 -22.15
C GLY A 141 -2.92 7.45 -22.41
N ALA A 142 -3.26 6.60 -21.44
CA ALA A 142 -4.40 5.68 -21.54
C ALA A 142 -5.75 6.42 -21.63
N ILE A 143 -5.91 7.50 -20.87
CA ILE A 143 -7.11 8.35 -20.89
C ILE A 143 -7.28 9.01 -22.26
N GLU A 144 -6.22 9.60 -22.80
CA GLU A 144 -6.22 10.22 -24.13
C GLU A 144 -6.49 9.18 -25.23
N ALA A 145 -5.85 8.02 -25.18
CA ALA A 145 -6.04 6.94 -26.14
C ALA A 145 -7.49 6.39 -26.15
N ALA A 146 -8.15 6.39 -24.99
CA ALA A 146 -9.57 6.04 -24.89
C ALA A 146 -10.52 7.16 -25.37
N GLY A 147 -9.97 8.30 -25.83
CA GLY A 147 -10.74 9.49 -26.22
C GLY A 147 -11.38 10.20 -25.03
N LEU A 148 -10.96 9.90 -23.80
CA LEU A 148 -11.49 10.49 -22.58
C LEU A 148 -10.71 11.73 -22.12
N GLY A 149 -9.67 12.09 -22.87
CA GLY A 149 -8.94 13.36 -22.76
C GLY A 149 -9.86 14.58 -22.84
N GLY A 150 -9.62 15.56 -21.98
CA GLY A 150 -10.36 16.84 -21.95
C GLY A 150 -11.86 16.79 -21.59
N ARG A 151 -12.50 15.62 -21.55
CA ARG A 151 -13.95 15.47 -21.33
C ARG A 151 -14.35 15.15 -19.90
N TYR A 152 -13.45 14.56 -19.11
CA TYR A 152 -13.81 14.05 -17.79
C TYR A 152 -13.83 15.12 -16.69
N ARG A 153 -13.13 16.25 -16.87
CA ARG A 153 -13.27 17.43 -16.00
C ARG A 153 -14.52 18.27 -16.30
N GLN A 154 -15.26 17.94 -17.36
CA GLN A 154 -16.50 18.63 -17.73
C GLN A 154 -17.73 18.03 -17.05
N LEU A 155 -17.62 16.80 -16.52
CA LEU A 155 -18.60 16.31 -15.58
C LEU A 155 -18.35 17.03 -14.26
N GLU A 156 -19.38 17.75 -13.83
CA GLU A 156 -19.62 18.12 -12.45
C GLU A 156 -18.93 19.42 -11.98
N LEU A 157 -19.73 20.50 -11.96
CA LEU A 157 -19.50 21.76 -11.24
C LEU A 157 -18.27 22.62 -11.57
N GLY A 158 -17.67 22.55 -12.77
CA GLY A 158 -16.70 23.57 -13.21
C GLY A 158 -15.62 23.91 -12.17
N ALA A 159 -15.22 25.18 -12.06
CA ALA A 159 -14.50 25.64 -10.87
C ALA A 159 -15.51 25.92 -9.75
N TRP A 160 -15.18 25.61 -8.50
CA TRP A 160 -16.01 25.83 -7.31
C TRP A 160 -16.78 27.17 -7.29
N SER A 161 -16.15 28.26 -7.77
CA SER A 161 -16.77 29.58 -7.87
C SER A 161 -18.02 29.64 -8.75
N ALA A 162 -18.23 28.67 -9.65
CA ALA A 162 -19.43 28.55 -10.46
C ALA A 162 -20.60 27.94 -9.68
N VAL A 163 -20.33 27.09 -8.69
CA VAL A 163 -21.33 26.42 -7.84
C VAL A 163 -21.89 27.38 -6.80
N GLU A 164 -21.02 28.15 -6.15
CA GLU A 164 -21.43 29.17 -5.18
C GLU A 164 -22.32 30.24 -5.82
N ALA A 165 -22.22 30.42 -7.14
CA ALA A 165 -23.04 31.35 -7.89
C ALA A 165 -24.42 30.79 -8.28
N MET A 166 -24.67 29.48 -8.11
CA MET A 166 -25.98 28.88 -8.37
C MET A 166 -26.94 29.19 -7.23
N ASP A 167 -28.20 29.50 -7.57
CA ASP A 167 -29.25 29.51 -6.57
C ASP A 167 -29.65 28.07 -6.19
N ALA A 168 -30.49 27.94 -5.16
CA ALA A 168 -30.91 26.63 -4.66
C ALA A 168 -31.68 25.80 -5.69
N ALA A 169 -32.46 26.43 -6.58
CA ALA A 169 -33.27 25.73 -7.56
C ALA A 169 -32.40 25.22 -8.73
N ASP A 170 -31.42 26.01 -9.15
CA ASP A 170 -30.42 25.62 -10.14
C ASP A 170 -29.53 24.49 -9.61
N LEU A 171 -29.14 24.55 -8.34
CA LEU A 171 -28.35 23.50 -7.69
C LEU A 171 -29.13 22.19 -7.57
N ASP A 172 -30.40 22.23 -7.21
CA ASP A 172 -31.26 21.04 -7.14
C ASP A 172 -31.41 20.40 -8.53
N THR A 173 -31.75 21.19 -9.55
CA THR A 173 -31.87 20.72 -10.94
C THR A 173 -30.57 20.07 -11.41
N PHE A 174 -29.43 20.64 -11.03
CA PHE A 174 -28.13 20.09 -11.37
C PHE A 174 -27.84 18.76 -10.62
N CYS A 175 -28.20 18.66 -9.35
CA CYS A 175 -28.03 17.45 -8.55
C CYS A 175 -28.90 16.27 -9.04
N GLU A 176 -29.99 16.53 -9.76
CA GLU A 176 -30.86 15.51 -10.36
C GLU A 176 -30.23 14.77 -11.55
N GLN A 177 -29.15 15.29 -12.15
CA GLN A 177 -28.50 14.65 -13.30
C GLN A 177 -28.08 13.20 -13.01
N SER A 178 -28.14 12.33 -14.02
CA SER A 178 -27.71 10.95 -13.84
C SER A 178 -26.19 10.84 -13.66
N LEU A 179 -25.77 10.12 -12.62
CA LEU A 179 -24.37 9.85 -12.28
C LEU A 179 -24.00 8.39 -12.61
N PRO A 180 -22.73 8.10 -12.95
CA PRO A 180 -22.26 6.74 -13.25
C PRO A 180 -22.62 5.67 -12.23
N TRP A 181 -22.67 6.04 -10.95
CA TRP A 181 -22.91 5.15 -9.82
C TRP A 181 -24.37 5.17 -9.32
N ASP A 182 -25.29 5.88 -9.96
CA ASP A 182 -26.71 5.93 -9.54
C ASP A 182 -27.39 4.55 -9.54
N HIS A 183 -26.83 3.59 -10.29
CA HIS A 183 -27.31 2.21 -10.30
C HIS A 183 -26.89 1.39 -9.08
N ILE A 184 -26.07 1.96 -8.19
CA ILE A 184 -25.62 1.35 -6.93
C ILE A 184 -26.46 1.92 -5.80
N ASP A 185 -27.23 1.05 -5.16
CA ASP A 185 -27.96 1.40 -3.95
C ASP A 185 -27.01 1.36 -2.74
N SER A 186 -26.74 2.54 -2.18
CA SER A 186 -25.95 2.71 -0.95
C SER A 186 -26.82 2.81 0.30
N GLY A 187 -28.15 2.78 0.13
CA GLY A 187 -29.15 3.14 1.13
C GLY A 187 -29.35 4.65 1.27
N LEU A 188 -28.44 5.50 0.76
CA LEU A 188 -28.61 6.96 0.84
C LEU A 188 -29.51 7.48 -0.29
N ASP A 189 -30.47 8.31 0.09
CA ASP A 189 -31.30 9.04 -0.86
C ASP A 189 -30.48 10.15 -1.54
N LYS A 190 -30.53 10.20 -2.87
CA LYS A 190 -29.74 11.16 -3.65
C LYS A 190 -30.18 12.61 -3.45
N ARG A 191 -31.49 12.84 -3.24
CA ARG A 191 -32.00 14.17 -2.92
C ARG A 191 -31.55 14.58 -1.53
N TRP A 192 -31.49 13.66 -0.57
CA TRP A 192 -30.89 13.97 0.73
C TRP A 192 -29.44 14.43 0.60
N LEU A 193 -28.63 13.83 -0.29
CA LEU A 193 -27.26 14.28 -0.56
C LEU A 193 -27.20 15.70 -1.17
N ALA A 194 -28.18 16.06 -2.01
CA ALA A 194 -28.29 17.41 -2.57
C ALA A 194 -28.64 18.44 -1.48
N GLU A 195 -29.60 18.11 -0.61
CA GLU A 195 -29.95 18.93 0.55
C GLU A 195 -28.77 19.05 1.53
N ASP A 196 -27.98 17.99 1.68
CA ASP A 196 -26.79 17.98 2.52
C ASP A 196 -25.65 18.82 1.94
N LEU A 197 -25.51 18.85 0.62
CA LEU A 197 -24.63 19.80 -0.07
C LEU A 197 -25.03 21.25 0.22
N GLN A 198 -26.33 21.57 0.16
CA GLN A 198 -26.82 22.91 0.50
C GLN A 198 -26.52 23.28 1.96
N ARG A 199 -26.69 22.34 2.90
CA ARG A 199 -26.32 22.54 4.31
C ARG A 199 -24.82 22.79 4.46
N ALA A 200 -23.99 21.99 3.79
CA ALA A 200 -22.54 22.14 3.83
C ALA A 200 -22.10 23.51 3.26
N LEU A 201 -22.71 23.94 2.16
CA LEU A 201 -22.52 25.27 1.55
C LEU A 201 -22.85 26.42 2.51
N ALA A 202 -23.90 26.24 3.32
CA ALA A 202 -24.29 27.19 4.35
C ALA A 202 -23.51 27.03 5.67
N ALA A 203 -22.45 26.20 5.70
CA ALA A 203 -21.71 25.83 6.91
C ALA A 203 -22.61 25.34 8.06
N THR A 204 -23.74 24.71 7.72
CA THR A 204 -24.71 24.18 8.68
C THR A 204 -24.22 22.84 9.23
N VAL A 205 -24.14 22.73 10.55
CA VAL A 205 -23.77 21.48 11.22
C VAL A 205 -24.96 20.53 11.23
N VAL A 206 -24.76 19.33 10.71
CA VAL A 206 -25.73 18.22 10.85
C VAL A 206 -25.42 17.48 12.15
N PRO A 207 -26.39 17.38 13.09
CA PRO A 207 -26.21 16.66 14.35
C PRO A 207 -25.93 15.16 14.15
N ASP A 208 -25.35 14.49 15.15
CA ASP A 208 -25.04 13.06 15.07
C ASP A 208 -26.34 12.26 15.18
N CYS A 209 -26.70 11.54 14.12
CA CYS A 209 -27.96 10.80 14.12
C CYS A 209 -28.01 9.66 15.14
N SER A 210 -26.88 9.23 15.69
CA SER A 210 -26.77 8.21 16.74
C SER A 210 -27.30 8.72 18.09
N PHE A 211 -27.18 10.03 18.35
CA PHE A 211 -27.41 10.63 19.67
C PHE A 211 -28.49 11.72 19.68
N ASP A 212 -28.64 12.47 18.58
CA ASP A 212 -29.50 13.66 18.54
C ASP A 212 -30.84 13.40 17.83
N GLY A 213 -30.86 12.61 16.75
CA GLY A 213 -32.07 12.32 16.00
C GLY A 213 -31.83 11.84 14.57
N CYS A 214 -32.78 11.11 14.00
CA CYS A 214 -32.68 10.62 12.62
C CYS A 214 -32.56 11.77 11.61
N SER A 215 -31.53 11.75 10.76
CA SER A 215 -31.31 12.71 9.68
C SER A 215 -32.17 12.44 8.43
N SER A 216 -32.96 11.37 8.44
CA SER A 216 -33.81 10.91 7.33
C SER A 216 -33.04 10.74 6.00
N CYS A 217 -31.82 10.21 6.08
CA CYS A 217 -30.92 10.06 4.93
C CYS A 217 -31.30 8.96 3.92
N GLY A 218 -32.39 8.23 4.16
CA GLY A 218 -32.86 7.13 3.30
C GLY A 218 -32.42 5.72 3.71
N VAL A 219 -31.38 5.59 4.55
CA VAL A 219 -30.80 4.27 4.90
C VAL A 219 -31.77 3.40 5.70
N CYS A 220 -32.53 4.02 6.60
CA CYS A 220 -33.51 3.31 7.41
C CYS A 220 -34.74 2.95 6.57
N GLY A 221 -35.23 1.72 6.70
CA GLY A 221 -36.37 1.22 5.95
C GLY A 221 -36.85 -0.14 6.45
N PRO A 222 -37.86 -0.74 5.80
CA PRO A 222 -38.42 -2.03 6.22
C PRO A 222 -37.40 -3.16 6.33
N GLU A 223 -36.35 -3.15 5.50
CA GLU A 223 -35.32 -4.19 5.46
C GLU A 223 -34.15 -3.93 6.44
N LEU A 224 -33.76 -2.67 6.61
CA LEU A 224 -32.60 -2.26 7.42
C LEU A 224 -32.97 -1.78 8.83
N GLY A 225 -34.27 -1.67 9.12
CA GLY A 225 -34.80 -1.16 10.39
C GLY A 225 -34.77 0.36 10.47
N HIS A 226 -35.05 0.88 11.67
CA HIS A 226 -35.05 2.30 11.97
C HIS A 226 -33.90 2.66 12.91
N ASN A 227 -33.35 3.85 12.71
CA ASN A 227 -32.34 4.39 13.62
C ASN A 227 -32.89 4.49 15.04
N VAL A 228 -32.18 3.89 15.99
CA VAL A 228 -32.50 3.97 17.41
C VAL A 228 -31.51 4.91 18.06
N VAL A 229 -31.99 6.09 18.45
CA VAL A 229 -31.19 7.04 19.20
C VAL A 229 -30.87 6.45 20.57
N ILE A 230 -29.59 6.38 20.91
CA ILE A 230 -29.13 5.93 22.22
C ILE A 230 -28.41 7.08 22.93
N PRO A 231 -28.42 7.13 24.27
CA PRO A 231 -27.54 8.06 24.97
C PRO A 231 -26.07 7.70 24.66
N PRO A 232 -25.18 8.70 24.49
CA PRO A 232 -23.75 8.45 24.33
C PRO A 232 -23.23 7.57 25.48
N PRO A 233 -22.52 6.46 25.19
CA PRO A 233 -21.96 5.64 26.25
C PRO A 233 -20.96 6.46 27.07
N ALA A 234 -20.94 6.22 28.38
CA ALA A 234 -19.90 6.82 29.23
C ALA A 234 -18.52 6.43 28.72
N ILE A 235 -17.59 7.38 28.70
CA ILE A 235 -16.20 7.12 28.33
C ILE A 235 -15.68 6.02 29.28
N PRO A 236 -15.24 4.85 28.78
CA PRO A 236 -14.77 3.77 29.64
C PRO A 236 -13.61 4.24 30.51
N ALA A 237 -13.64 3.89 31.80
CA ALA A 237 -12.49 4.10 32.65
C ALA A 237 -11.30 3.32 32.08
N ALA A 238 -10.17 3.99 31.86
CA ALA A 238 -8.97 3.35 31.36
C ALA A 238 -8.53 2.26 32.35
N LEU A 239 -8.65 1.00 31.95
CA LEU A 239 -8.10 -0.10 32.72
C LEU A 239 -6.57 -0.03 32.66
N PRO A 240 -5.85 -0.29 33.78
CA PRO A 240 -4.41 -0.38 33.75
C PRO A 240 -4.00 -1.48 32.77
N GLN A 241 -3.32 -1.11 31.69
CA GLN A 241 -2.81 -2.08 30.72
C GLN A 241 -1.71 -2.91 31.39
N ARG A 242 -1.94 -4.22 31.54
CA ARG A 242 -0.87 -5.15 31.88
C ARG A 242 -0.07 -5.42 30.60
N ALA A 243 1.21 -5.08 30.61
CA ALA A 243 2.08 -5.42 29.51
C ALA A 243 2.09 -6.96 29.30
N PRO A 244 2.06 -7.44 28.05
CA PRO A 244 2.18 -8.87 27.80
C PRO A 244 3.56 -9.37 28.22
N ALA A 245 3.65 -10.68 28.48
CA ALA A 245 4.90 -11.34 28.83
C ALA A 245 5.94 -11.14 27.70
N SER A 246 7.17 -10.83 28.09
CA SER A 246 8.24 -10.38 27.17
C SER A 246 9.55 -11.12 27.35
N GLU A 247 9.57 -12.06 28.30
CA GLU A 247 10.65 -13.00 28.54
C GLU A 247 10.96 -13.79 27.28
N ARG A 248 12.26 -13.99 26.99
CA ARG A 248 12.75 -14.74 25.84
C ARG A 248 13.41 -16.00 26.38
N VAL A 249 12.64 -17.09 26.50
CA VAL A 249 13.10 -18.36 27.10
C VAL A 249 13.42 -19.40 26.03
N ASP A 250 12.67 -19.41 24.93
CA ASP A 250 12.90 -20.33 23.81
C ASP A 250 12.78 -19.58 22.48
N ARG A 251 13.50 -20.05 21.46
CA ARG A 251 13.43 -19.52 20.09
C ARG A 251 13.38 -20.69 19.13
N LEU A 252 12.30 -20.76 18.36
CA LEU A 252 12.11 -21.81 17.36
C LEU A 252 12.13 -21.20 15.97
N ARG A 253 12.90 -21.84 15.09
CA ARG A 253 12.94 -21.55 13.66
C ARG A 253 12.02 -22.50 12.93
N ILE A 254 11.16 -21.94 12.11
CA ILE A 254 10.05 -22.63 11.47
C ILE A 254 10.19 -22.48 9.96
N GLY A 255 10.27 -23.61 9.27
CA GLY A 255 10.17 -23.65 7.82
C GLY A 255 8.70 -23.59 7.40
N PHE A 256 8.37 -22.84 6.36
CA PHE A 256 7.01 -22.73 5.86
C PHE A 256 6.91 -22.58 4.34
N ALA A 257 5.73 -22.85 3.79
CA ALA A 257 5.34 -22.55 2.43
C ALA A 257 4.14 -21.59 2.42
N LYS A 258 4.12 -20.67 1.45
CA LYS A 258 3.05 -19.69 1.18
C LYS A 258 2.74 -19.75 -0.32
N THR A 259 1.62 -20.35 -0.68
CA THR A 259 1.26 -20.72 -2.05
C THR A 259 -0.18 -20.36 -2.40
N GLY A 260 -0.55 -20.48 -3.68
CA GLY A 260 -1.90 -20.22 -4.16
C GLY A 260 -2.30 -18.75 -4.01
N SER A 261 -3.56 -18.50 -3.64
CA SER A 261 -4.07 -17.14 -3.46
C SER A 261 -3.33 -16.34 -2.39
N LEU A 262 -2.63 -17.00 -1.45
CA LEU A 262 -1.81 -16.29 -0.46
C LEU A 262 -0.62 -15.57 -1.10
N ALA A 263 -0.19 -15.91 -2.32
CA ALA A 263 0.82 -15.15 -3.05
C ALA A 263 0.42 -13.66 -3.21
N LEU A 264 -0.89 -13.38 -3.25
CA LEU A 264 -1.45 -12.03 -3.38
C LEU A 264 -1.53 -11.27 -2.04
N ILE A 265 -1.12 -11.89 -0.93
CA ILE A 265 -1.06 -11.21 0.37
C ILE A 265 0.32 -10.60 0.56
N SER A 266 0.33 -9.30 0.90
CA SER A 266 1.54 -8.51 1.15
C SER A 266 2.34 -9.04 2.35
N HIS A 267 3.59 -8.59 2.49
CA HIS A 267 4.42 -8.94 3.64
C HIS A 267 3.80 -8.51 4.97
N LEU A 268 3.29 -7.27 5.06
CA LEU A 268 2.68 -6.76 6.30
C LEU A 268 1.40 -7.50 6.66
N ASP A 269 0.60 -7.87 5.66
CA ASP A 269 -0.63 -8.63 5.91
C ASP A 269 -0.32 -10.09 6.26
N THR A 270 0.79 -10.65 5.75
CA THR A 270 1.31 -11.95 6.21
C THR A 270 1.68 -11.90 7.70
N LEU A 271 2.37 -10.84 8.14
CA LEU A 271 2.70 -10.65 9.56
C LEU A 271 1.43 -10.53 10.42
N ARG A 272 0.45 -9.73 9.99
CA ARG A 272 -0.85 -9.58 10.68
C ARG A 272 -1.64 -10.88 10.75
N MET A 273 -1.62 -11.67 9.68
CA MET A 273 -2.24 -13.00 9.63
C MET A 273 -1.59 -13.94 10.65
N LEU A 274 -0.25 -13.99 10.67
CA LEU A 274 0.50 -14.81 11.63
C LEU A 274 0.27 -14.36 13.08
N GLU A 275 0.25 -13.06 13.34
CA GLU A 275 -0.08 -12.51 14.66
C GLU A 275 -1.47 -12.97 15.11
N ARG A 276 -2.48 -12.87 14.25
CA ARG A 276 -3.84 -13.33 14.56
C ARG A 276 -3.89 -14.85 14.79
N ALA A 277 -3.14 -15.63 14.02
CA ALA A 277 -3.06 -17.08 14.19
C ALA A 277 -2.39 -17.46 15.52
N LEU A 278 -1.28 -16.80 15.89
CA LEU A 278 -0.57 -17.01 17.15
C LEU A 278 -1.42 -16.67 18.37
N ARG A 279 -2.24 -15.62 18.30
CA ARG A 279 -3.20 -15.28 19.37
C ARG A 279 -4.24 -16.38 19.59
N ARG A 280 -4.64 -17.09 18.54
CA ARG A 280 -5.64 -18.18 18.63
C ARG A 280 -5.02 -19.53 18.95
N SER A 281 -3.74 -19.75 18.63
CA SER A 281 -3.05 -21.01 18.86
C SER A 281 -2.80 -21.32 20.34
N GLY A 282 -2.98 -20.36 21.24
CA GLY A 282 -2.71 -20.52 22.67
C GLY A 282 -1.26 -20.91 22.98
N LEU A 283 -0.32 -20.52 22.11
CA LEU A 283 1.12 -20.73 22.33
C LEU A 283 1.64 -19.63 23.25
N PRO A 284 2.64 -19.92 24.10
CA PRO A 284 3.21 -18.97 25.07
C PRO A 284 4.19 -17.99 24.39
N VAL A 285 3.70 -17.22 23.41
CA VAL A 285 4.51 -16.33 22.58
C VAL A 285 5.03 -15.15 23.40
N SER A 286 6.32 -14.84 23.23
CA SER A 286 6.96 -13.66 23.81
C SER A 286 6.62 -12.39 23.01
N PHE A 287 6.41 -11.27 23.71
CA PHE A 287 6.08 -9.98 23.10
C PHE A 287 7.19 -8.94 23.27
N THR A 288 7.19 -7.91 22.41
CA THR A 288 8.09 -6.76 22.52
C THR A 288 7.64 -5.79 23.64
N GLY A 289 8.56 -5.21 24.41
CA GLY A 289 8.25 -4.33 25.55
C GLY A 289 7.95 -2.85 25.23
N GLY A 290 7.17 -2.55 24.19
CA GLY A 290 6.82 -1.17 23.78
C GLY A 290 5.35 -0.81 23.96
N PHE A 291 4.97 0.43 23.60
CA PHE A 291 3.57 0.93 23.66
C PHE A 291 2.57 0.11 22.82
N HIS A 292 3.06 -0.54 21.76
CA HIS A 292 2.29 -1.48 20.94
C HIS A 292 3.05 -2.81 20.92
N PRO A 293 2.85 -3.66 21.93
CA PRO A 293 3.57 -4.92 22.02
C PRO A 293 3.14 -5.85 20.88
N LEU A 294 4.10 -6.28 20.08
CA LEU A 294 3.91 -7.25 18.99
C LEU A 294 4.54 -8.59 19.39
N PRO A 295 4.03 -9.72 18.88
CA PRO A 295 4.69 -11.00 19.07
C PRO A 295 6.10 -10.92 18.48
N ARG A 296 7.07 -11.55 19.17
CA ARG A 296 8.44 -11.67 18.69
C ARG A 296 8.49 -12.71 17.57
N LEU A 297 8.22 -12.22 16.37
CA LEU A 297 8.16 -12.94 15.12
C LEU A 297 9.06 -12.25 14.12
N GLN A 298 9.96 -13.00 13.48
CA GLN A 298 10.83 -12.51 12.42
C GLN A 298 10.72 -13.41 11.18
N LEU A 299 10.30 -12.88 10.04
CA LEU A 299 10.45 -13.55 8.75
C LEU A 299 11.88 -13.35 8.22
N ALA A 300 12.47 -14.37 7.59
CA ALA A 300 13.85 -14.30 7.12
C ALA A 300 14.09 -13.23 6.06
N LEU A 301 13.26 -13.27 5.01
CA LEU A 301 13.30 -12.35 3.90
C LEU A 301 11.88 -12.13 3.36
N PRO A 302 11.44 -10.89 3.11
CA PRO A 302 10.14 -10.64 2.48
C PRO A 302 10.02 -11.38 1.15
N LEU A 303 8.85 -11.98 0.93
CA LEU A 303 8.46 -12.55 -0.35
C LEU A 303 7.77 -11.43 -1.17
N PRO A 304 8.16 -11.20 -2.44
CA PRO A 304 7.49 -10.21 -3.27
C PRO A 304 5.99 -10.52 -3.44
N LEU A 305 5.18 -9.48 -3.68
CA LEU A 305 3.76 -9.64 -3.95
C LEU A 305 3.55 -10.41 -5.25
N GLY A 306 2.60 -11.36 -5.26
CA GLY A 306 2.32 -12.21 -6.41
C GLY A 306 3.26 -13.41 -6.57
N VAL A 307 4.21 -13.59 -5.64
CA VAL A 307 5.17 -14.70 -5.64
C VAL A 307 4.80 -15.75 -4.61
N GLU A 308 4.94 -17.01 -5.00
CA GLU A 308 4.84 -18.15 -4.10
C GLU A 308 6.18 -18.51 -3.47
N GLY A 309 6.16 -18.98 -2.22
CA GLY A 309 7.33 -19.45 -1.49
C GLY A 309 7.12 -20.88 -1.01
N SER A 310 8.07 -21.79 -1.23
CA SER A 310 7.96 -23.20 -0.84
C SER A 310 8.94 -23.64 0.25
N GLY A 311 9.89 -22.79 0.63
CA GLY A 311 10.95 -23.10 1.57
C GLY A 311 11.41 -21.84 2.29
N GLU A 312 10.44 -21.18 2.93
CA GLU A 312 10.62 -19.92 3.64
C GLU A 312 10.93 -20.17 5.12
N TRP A 313 11.52 -19.18 5.80
CA TRP A 313 11.89 -19.29 7.21
C TRP A 313 11.30 -18.15 8.04
N LEU A 314 10.88 -18.50 9.25
CA LEU A 314 10.53 -17.55 10.30
C LEU A 314 11.05 -18.01 11.65
N ASP A 315 11.32 -17.06 12.54
CA ASP A 315 11.63 -17.33 13.94
C ASP A 315 10.50 -16.82 14.84
N LEU A 316 10.15 -17.61 15.85
CA LEU A 316 9.26 -17.25 16.94
C LEU A 316 9.99 -17.39 18.27
N GLU A 317 9.68 -16.50 19.21
CA GLU A 317 10.18 -16.59 20.57
C GLU A 317 9.06 -16.80 21.58
N PHE A 318 9.38 -17.52 22.65
CA PHE A 318 8.42 -17.98 23.64
C PHE A 318 8.88 -17.66 25.06
N THR A 319 7.91 -17.53 25.97
CA THR A 319 8.13 -17.22 27.39
C THR A 319 8.45 -18.46 28.22
N GLU A 320 8.37 -19.65 27.63
CA GLU A 320 8.74 -20.93 28.20
C GLU A 320 9.32 -21.84 27.11
N GLN A 321 9.90 -22.98 27.49
CA GLN A 321 10.36 -23.98 26.53
C GLN A 321 9.17 -24.64 25.85
N VAL A 322 9.16 -24.66 24.51
CA VAL A 322 8.06 -25.21 23.72
C VAL A 322 8.57 -26.36 22.87
N ASP A 323 7.89 -27.50 22.90
CA ASP A 323 8.16 -28.60 21.97
C ASP A 323 7.92 -28.14 20.52
N PRO A 324 8.91 -28.26 19.60
CA PRO A 324 8.72 -27.92 18.20
C PRO A 324 7.52 -28.64 17.54
N GLY A 325 7.22 -29.87 17.97
CA GLY A 325 6.04 -30.61 17.50
C GLY A 325 4.71 -29.93 17.89
N LEU A 326 4.66 -29.36 19.10
CA LEU A 326 3.50 -28.64 19.62
C LEU A 326 3.20 -27.34 18.86
N VAL A 327 4.25 -26.63 18.42
CA VAL A 327 4.05 -25.43 17.59
C VAL A 327 3.29 -25.78 16.32
N ARG A 328 3.71 -26.85 15.63
CA ARG A 328 3.06 -27.25 14.38
C ARG A 328 1.62 -27.70 14.62
N SER A 329 1.36 -28.49 15.66
CA SER A 329 0.01 -28.99 15.95
C SER A 329 -0.97 -27.91 16.40
N ARG A 330 -0.51 -26.86 17.09
CA ARG A 330 -1.36 -25.75 17.54
C ARG A 330 -1.47 -24.60 16.54
N LEU A 331 -0.41 -24.30 15.79
CA LEU A 331 -0.40 -23.15 14.88
C LEU A 331 -0.97 -23.50 13.50
N GLN A 332 -0.71 -24.70 12.97
CA GLN A 332 -1.19 -25.09 11.63
C GLN A 332 -2.72 -25.01 11.46
N PRO A 333 -3.56 -25.42 12.43
CA PRO A 333 -5.02 -25.29 12.32
C PRO A 333 -5.52 -23.84 12.27
N GLU A 334 -4.71 -22.90 12.78
CA GLU A 334 -5.04 -21.47 12.81
C GLU A 334 -4.59 -20.72 11.55
N LEU A 335 -4.00 -21.42 10.59
CA LEU A 335 -3.49 -20.85 9.35
C LEU A 335 -4.43 -21.16 8.18
N PRO A 336 -4.64 -20.21 7.25
CA PRO A 336 -5.48 -20.45 6.09
C PRO A 336 -4.83 -21.45 5.13
N ALA A 337 -5.67 -22.03 4.27
CA ALA A 337 -5.21 -22.86 3.15
C ALA A 337 -4.14 -22.12 2.32
N GLY A 338 -3.08 -22.83 1.93
CA GLY A 338 -1.94 -22.27 1.21
C GLY A 338 -0.78 -21.82 2.12
N PHE A 339 -0.96 -21.73 3.45
CA PHE A 339 0.14 -21.53 4.39
C PHE A 339 0.43 -22.83 5.16
N GLN A 340 1.57 -23.43 4.88
CA GLN A 340 1.94 -24.73 5.44
C GLN A 340 3.21 -24.64 6.27
N LEU A 341 3.18 -25.14 7.49
CA LEU A 341 4.35 -25.33 8.34
C LEU A 341 5.05 -26.63 7.94
N LEU A 342 6.32 -26.50 7.56
CA LEU A 342 7.15 -27.59 7.02
C LEU A 342 8.02 -28.20 8.12
N SER A 343 8.62 -27.37 8.96
CA SER A 343 9.54 -27.80 10.01
C SER A 343 9.51 -26.83 11.19
N ALA A 344 9.96 -27.29 12.35
CA ALA A 344 10.23 -26.45 13.51
C ALA A 344 11.47 -27.01 14.21
N ILE A 345 12.48 -26.18 14.43
CA ILE A 345 13.73 -26.55 15.10
C ILE A 345 14.07 -25.50 16.16
N ARG A 346 14.72 -25.93 17.24
CA ARG A 346 15.21 -25.01 18.27
C ARG A 346 16.51 -24.35 17.82
N VAL A 347 16.63 -23.05 18.08
CA VAL A 347 17.83 -22.25 17.82
C VAL A 347 18.18 -21.41 19.05
N GLU A 348 19.39 -20.84 19.09
CA GLU A 348 19.82 -20.01 20.21
C GLU A 348 18.98 -18.73 20.35
N VAL A 349 18.42 -18.51 21.55
CA VAL A 349 17.56 -17.35 21.85
C VAL A 349 18.28 -16.02 21.60
N PHE A 350 19.56 -15.93 21.96
CA PHE A 350 20.40 -14.74 21.78
C PHE A 350 21.47 -14.93 20.69
N GLY A 351 21.21 -15.83 19.73
CA GLY A 351 22.08 -16.08 18.58
C GLY A 351 21.93 -15.05 17.45
N VAL A 352 22.54 -15.36 16.32
CA VAL A 352 22.48 -14.55 15.10
C VAL A 352 21.03 -14.36 14.63
N SER A 353 20.74 -13.22 14.00
CA SER A 353 19.40 -12.98 13.45
C SER A 353 19.16 -13.85 12.21
N LEU A 354 17.93 -14.34 12.03
CA LEU A 354 17.58 -15.22 10.91
C LEU A 354 17.97 -14.64 9.55
N SER A 355 17.77 -13.33 9.35
CA SER A 355 18.11 -12.66 8.10
C SER A 355 19.63 -12.65 7.80
N GLN A 356 20.49 -12.69 8.82
CA GLN A 356 21.94 -12.74 8.67
C GLN A 356 22.47 -14.17 8.41
N GLU A 357 21.65 -15.19 8.71
CA GLU A 357 21.97 -16.59 8.46
C GLU A 357 21.64 -17.03 7.03
N LEU A 358 21.01 -16.19 6.22
CA LEU A 358 20.74 -16.49 4.82
C LEU A 358 22.03 -16.57 3.99
N ALA A 359 22.14 -17.60 3.16
CA ALA A 359 23.25 -17.83 2.22
C ALA A 359 22.83 -17.60 0.77
N SER A 360 21.70 -18.19 0.35
CA SER A 360 21.19 -18.06 -1.02
C SER A 360 19.66 -18.16 -1.08
N ALA A 361 19.08 -17.66 -2.16
CA ALA A 361 17.70 -17.91 -2.56
C ALA A 361 17.72 -18.67 -3.88
N HIS A 362 16.88 -19.70 -4.00
CA HIS A 362 16.66 -20.36 -5.28
C HIS A 362 15.28 -20.02 -5.82
N TRP A 363 15.25 -19.67 -7.10
CA TRP A 363 14.05 -19.23 -7.79
C TRP A 363 13.71 -20.15 -8.94
N GLN A 364 12.43 -20.28 -9.22
CA GLN A 364 11.90 -20.93 -10.41
C GLN A 364 10.98 -19.95 -11.12
N PHE A 365 11.12 -19.81 -12.44
CA PHE A 365 10.30 -18.90 -13.26
C PHE A 365 10.31 -19.32 -14.72
N VAL A 366 9.36 -18.82 -15.50
CA VAL A 366 9.26 -19.08 -16.94
C VAL A 366 9.64 -17.81 -17.70
N LEU A 367 10.49 -17.98 -18.72
CA LEU A 367 10.76 -16.94 -19.71
C LEU A 367 10.05 -17.27 -21.02
N GLN A 368 9.31 -16.30 -21.55
CA GLN A 368 8.56 -16.41 -22.79
C GLN A 368 9.00 -15.34 -23.80
N PRO A 369 9.55 -15.70 -24.97
CA PRO A 369 9.80 -14.74 -26.05
C PRO A 369 8.51 -14.03 -26.50
N GLN A 370 8.54 -12.70 -26.62
CA GLN A 370 7.34 -11.90 -26.93
C GLN A 370 7.18 -11.57 -28.42
N ALA A 371 8.26 -11.53 -29.20
CA ALA A 371 8.19 -11.14 -30.60
C ALA A 371 9.35 -11.73 -31.40
N GLY A 372 9.09 -12.28 -32.59
CA GLY A 372 10.10 -12.93 -33.45
C GLY A 372 10.13 -14.45 -33.30
N ALA A 373 11.05 -15.10 -34.01
CA ALA A 373 11.24 -16.54 -33.87
C ALA A 373 11.73 -16.88 -32.45
N PRO A 374 11.29 -18.01 -31.86
CA PRO A 374 11.82 -18.47 -30.58
C PRO A 374 13.34 -18.69 -30.69
N PRO A 375 14.14 -18.32 -29.67
CA PRO A 375 15.57 -18.59 -29.69
C PRO A 375 15.84 -20.10 -29.73
N THR A 376 16.83 -20.51 -30.51
CA THR A 376 17.26 -21.91 -30.55
C THR A 376 17.91 -22.31 -29.22
N PRO A 377 17.97 -23.62 -28.90
CA PRO A 377 18.70 -24.10 -27.73
C PRO A 377 20.15 -23.57 -27.65
N GLU A 378 20.84 -23.45 -28.78
CA GLU A 378 22.20 -22.93 -28.86
C GLU A 378 22.27 -21.44 -28.50
N GLN A 379 21.31 -20.65 -28.98
CA GLN A 379 21.23 -19.22 -28.64
C GLN A 379 20.99 -19.02 -27.14
N TRP A 380 20.11 -19.82 -26.54
CA TRP A 380 19.91 -19.84 -25.09
C TRP A 380 21.21 -20.19 -24.36
N GLN A 381 21.90 -21.26 -24.76
CA GLN A 381 23.16 -21.67 -24.13
C GLN A 381 24.25 -20.60 -24.26
N GLN A 382 24.35 -19.94 -25.42
CA GLN A 382 25.30 -18.85 -25.63
C GLN A 382 24.99 -17.64 -24.74
N ALA A 383 23.71 -17.25 -24.65
CA ALA A 383 23.27 -16.17 -23.75
C ALA A 383 23.56 -16.50 -22.28
N ARG A 384 23.35 -17.76 -21.86
CA ARG A 384 23.73 -18.27 -20.53
C ARG A 384 25.20 -18.12 -20.25
N ALA A 385 26.02 -18.63 -21.15
CA ALA A 385 27.46 -18.69 -21.00
C ALA A 385 28.02 -17.27 -20.91
N SER A 386 27.55 -16.37 -21.78
CA SER A 386 27.88 -14.95 -21.74
C SER A 386 27.44 -14.27 -20.43
N LEU A 387 26.27 -14.62 -19.88
CA LEU A 387 25.79 -14.07 -18.61
C LEU A 387 26.67 -14.52 -17.43
N LEU A 388 26.96 -15.82 -17.35
CA LEU A 388 27.78 -16.41 -16.28
C LEU A 388 29.25 -15.98 -16.35
N ALA A 389 29.77 -15.77 -17.56
CA ALA A 389 31.15 -15.33 -17.79
C ALA A 389 31.33 -13.81 -17.63
N ALA A 390 30.26 -13.03 -17.48
CA ALA A 390 30.36 -11.58 -17.33
C ALA A 390 31.15 -11.22 -16.05
N GLU A 391 32.11 -10.29 -16.18
CA GLU A 391 32.87 -9.78 -15.03
C GLU A 391 32.03 -8.87 -14.14
N THR A 392 31.09 -8.13 -14.74
CA THR A 392 30.16 -7.24 -14.04
C THR A 392 28.75 -7.36 -14.62
N LEU A 393 27.75 -7.21 -13.77
CA LEU A 393 26.33 -7.15 -14.15
C LEU A 393 25.72 -5.91 -13.52
N THR A 394 25.83 -4.79 -14.23
CA THR A 394 25.38 -3.50 -13.73
C THR A 394 23.86 -3.40 -13.78
N TRP A 395 23.25 -3.06 -12.64
CA TRP A 395 21.84 -2.74 -12.53
C TRP A 395 21.65 -1.29 -12.09
N ASN A 396 20.94 -0.51 -12.90
CA ASN A 396 20.63 0.89 -12.62
C ASN A 396 19.18 1.01 -12.13
N ASP A 397 18.99 1.65 -10.98
CA ASP A 397 17.67 1.96 -10.43
C ASP A 397 17.68 3.29 -9.66
N THR A 398 16.57 3.60 -8.99
CA THR A 398 16.47 4.76 -8.10
C THR A 398 16.34 4.33 -6.64
N ASP A 399 16.88 5.12 -5.72
CA ASP A 399 16.57 4.95 -4.30
C ASP A 399 15.16 5.46 -3.96
N LYS A 400 14.74 5.29 -2.69
CA LYS A 400 13.43 5.76 -2.19
C LYS A 400 13.21 7.28 -2.30
N LYS A 401 14.27 8.04 -2.62
CA LYS A 401 14.24 9.50 -2.81
C LYS A 401 14.37 9.88 -4.28
N GLY A 402 14.28 8.91 -5.20
CA GLY A 402 14.39 9.11 -6.65
C GLY A 402 15.81 9.34 -7.16
N ARG A 403 16.84 9.13 -6.34
CA ARG A 403 18.23 9.36 -6.76
C ARG A 403 18.74 8.17 -7.55
N PRO A 404 19.45 8.38 -8.67
CA PRO A 404 19.99 7.29 -9.46
C PRO A 404 21.02 6.52 -8.63
N ARG A 405 20.99 5.20 -8.78
CA ARG A 405 21.88 4.24 -8.13
C ARG A 405 22.30 3.19 -9.15
N SER A 406 23.58 2.87 -9.14
CA SER A 406 24.14 1.78 -9.94
C SER A 406 24.76 0.75 -9.00
N ARG A 407 24.54 -0.54 -9.28
CA ARG A 407 25.05 -1.65 -8.46
C ARG A 407 25.53 -2.77 -9.36
N ASP A 408 26.71 -3.30 -9.07
CA ASP A 408 27.13 -4.56 -9.64
C ASP A 408 26.41 -5.71 -8.93
N CYS A 409 25.70 -6.51 -9.71
CA CYS A 409 24.92 -7.65 -9.27
C CYS A 409 25.62 -8.99 -9.55
N ARG A 410 26.78 -8.99 -10.23
CA ARG A 410 27.51 -10.21 -10.57
C ARG A 410 27.86 -11.08 -9.37
N PRO A 411 28.25 -10.55 -8.20
CA PRO A 411 28.54 -11.37 -7.01
C PRO A 411 27.34 -12.18 -6.50
N PHE A 412 26.11 -11.79 -6.86
CA PHE A 412 24.91 -12.51 -6.44
C PHE A 412 24.50 -13.62 -7.40
N LEU A 413 25.03 -13.68 -8.63
CA LEU A 413 24.71 -14.75 -9.58
C LEU A 413 25.60 -15.98 -9.29
N LEU A 414 25.01 -17.02 -8.71
CA LEU A 414 25.71 -18.28 -8.43
C LEU A 414 25.62 -19.23 -9.63
N ASP A 415 24.40 -19.52 -10.07
CA ASP A 415 24.14 -20.34 -11.26
C ASP A 415 22.74 -20.03 -11.81
N LEU A 416 22.54 -20.36 -13.08
CA LEU A 416 21.26 -20.30 -13.77
C LEU A 416 21.16 -21.57 -14.60
N GLN A 417 20.07 -22.32 -14.48
CA GLN A 417 19.81 -23.52 -15.29
C GLN A 417 18.39 -23.46 -15.84
N TRP A 418 18.09 -24.36 -16.78
CA TRP A 418 16.75 -24.52 -17.32
C TRP A 418 16.50 -25.93 -17.83
N ALA A 419 15.21 -26.27 -17.91
CA ALA A 419 14.75 -27.45 -18.63
C ALA A 419 14.82 -27.24 -20.16
N GLU A 420 14.56 -28.29 -20.93
CA GLU A 420 14.42 -28.16 -22.38
C GLU A 420 13.31 -27.15 -22.76
N PRO A 421 13.51 -26.33 -23.81
CA PRO A 421 12.47 -25.41 -24.27
C PRO A 421 11.19 -26.16 -24.66
N GLN A 422 10.04 -25.62 -24.29
CA GLN A 422 8.76 -26.16 -24.74
C GLN A 422 8.49 -25.78 -26.20
N SER A 423 7.49 -26.40 -26.81
CA SER A 423 7.11 -26.17 -28.22
C SER A 423 6.71 -24.73 -28.53
N ASP A 424 6.24 -23.98 -27.53
CA ASP A 424 5.90 -22.56 -27.62
C ASP A 424 7.10 -21.62 -27.38
N GLY A 425 8.30 -22.19 -27.21
CA GLY A 425 9.53 -21.46 -26.91
C GLY A 425 9.67 -21.03 -25.45
N SER A 426 8.74 -21.43 -24.56
CA SER A 426 8.85 -21.15 -23.13
C SER A 426 10.01 -21.91 -22.50
N LEU A 427 10.69 -21.27 -21.56
CA LEU A 427 11.83 -21.84 -20.85
C LEU A 427 11.61 -21.79 -19.34
N LEU A 428 11.56 -22.96 -18.71
CA LEU A 428 11.50 -23.07 -17.26
C LEU A 428 12.91 -22.95 -16.67
N CYS A 429 13.18 -21.82 -16.03
CA CYS A 429 14.47 -21.48 -15.45
C CYS A 429 14.51 -21.75 -13.94
N THR A 430 15.70 -22.13 -13.45
CA THR A 430 16.05 -22.18 -12.04
C THR A 430 17.26 -21.28 -11.81
N LEU A 431 17.15 -20.32 -10.90
CA LEU A 431 18.22 -19.37 -10.55
C LEU A 431 18.68 -19.61 -9.13
N TRP A 432 20.00 -19.73 -8.93
CA TRP A 432 20.65 -19.72 -7.63
C TRP A 432 21.28 -18.34 -7.42
N ALA A 433 20.79 -17.62 -6.41
CA ALA A 433 21.21 -16.26 -6.11
C ALA A 433 21.78 -16.16 -4.68
N ALA A 434 22.98 -15.63 -4.52
CA ALA A 434 23.55 -15.39 -3.20
C ALA A 434 22.77 -14.30 -2.45
N ILE A 435 22.79 -14.36 -1.12
CA ILE A 435 22.22 -13.33 -0.23
C ILE A 435 23.36 -12.79 0.64
N ASP A 436 23.52 -11.48 0.68
CA ASP A 436 24.50 -10.86 1.59
C ASP A 436 23.93 -10.60 2.99
N ALA A 437 24.80 -10.13 3.89
CA ALA A 437 24.43 -9.82 5.28
C ALA A 437 23.36 -8.72 5.43
N ALA A 438 23.11 -7.92 4.37
CA ALA A 438 22.07 -6.91 4.35
C ALA A 438 20.76 -7.43 3.71
N GLY A 439 20.68 -8.72 3.37
CA GLY A 439 19.54 -9.34 2.71
C GLY A 439 19.41 -8.97 1.22
N ARG A 440 20.46 -8.42 0.60
CA ARG A 440 20.47 -8.10 -0.83
C ARG A 440 20.77 -9.37 -1.61
N SER A 441 20.08 -9.52 -2.74
CA SER A 441 20.20 -10.68 -3.63
C SER A 441 19.82 -10.31 -5.06
N LEU A 442 20.07 -11.22 -5.99
CA LEU A 442 19.65 -11.11 -7.38
C LEU A 442 18.18 -11.47 -7.54
N ARG A 443 17.46 -10.70 -8.36
CA ARG A 443 16.05 -10.95 -8.67
C ARG A 443 15.88 -11.54 -10.08
N PRO A 444 14.93 -12.45 -10.31
CA PRO A 444 14.66 -13.02 -11.62
C PRO A 444 14.38 -11.99 -12.73
N GLU A 445 13.78 -10.84 -12.43
CA GLU A 445 13.55 -9.77 -13.41
C GLU A 445 14.87 -9.16 -13.93
N GLN A 446 15.91 -9.13 -13.10
CA GLN A 446 17.23 -8.65 -13.54
C GLN A 446 17.89 -9.66 -14.49
N VAL A 447 17.75 -10.96 -14.19
CA VAL A 447 18.23 -12.03 -15.06
C VAL A 447 17.47 -12.03 -16.39
N GLN A 448 16.15 -11.88 -16.36
CA GLN A 448 15.32 -11.75 -17.55
C GLN A 448 15.80 -10.58 -18.43
N HIS A 449 16.06 -9.41 -17.83
CA HIS A 449 16.57 -8.25 -18.56
C HIS A 449 17.90 -8.52 -19.27
N TRP A 450 18.90 -9.05 -18.57
CA TRP A 450 20.22 -9.32 -19.18
C TRP A 450 20.22 -10.44 -20.21
N LEU A 451 19.31 -11.41 -20.10
CA LEU A 451 19.09 -12.43 -21.14
C LEU A 451 18.41 -11.83 -22.37
N ALA A 452 17.39 -10.99 -22.17
CA ALA A 452 16.71 -10.28 -23.24
C ALA A 452 17.69 -9.42 -24.08
N GLU A 453 18.59 -8.69 -23.41
CA GLU A 453 19.65 -7.91 -24.07
C GLU A 453 20.58 -8.81 -24.91
N ARG A 454 21.02 -9.94 -24.36
CA ARG A 454 21.95 -10.87 -25.04
C ARG A 454 21.33 -11.58 -26.22
N LEU A 455 20.02 -11.84 -26.16
CA LEU A 455 19.27 -12.45 -27.25
C LEU A 455 18.79 -11.42 -28.28
N GLY A 456 18.83 -10.12 -27.95
CA GLY A 456 18.27 -9.07 -28.79
C GLY A 456 16.73 -9.17 -28.92
N GLN A 457 16.06 -9.74 -27.93
CA GLN A 457 14.61 -10.03 -27.98
C GLN A 457 13.96 -9.79 -26.62
N SER A 458 12.73 -9.27 -26.64
CA SER A 458 11.95 -9.08 -25.41
C SER A 458 11.45 -10.43 -24.86
N LEU A 459 11.58 -10.61 -23.54
CA LEU A 459 11.16 -11.79 -22.80
C LEU A 459 10.12 -11.39 -21.75
N ALA A 460 8.99 -12.08 -21.67
CA ALA A 460 8.09 -11.98 -20.52
C ALA A 460 8.50 -12.97 -19.44
N LEU A 461 8.36 -12.56 -18.18
CA LEU A 461 8.58 -13.40 -17.01
C LEU A 461 7.24 -13.77 -16.39
N SER A 462 7.04 -15.06 -16.11
CA SER A 462 5.83 -15.57 -15.44
C SER A 462 6.16 -16.74 -14.51
N GLY A 463 5.18 -17.21 -13.74
CA GLY A 463 5.34 -18.38 -12.87
C GLY A 463 6.41 -18.23 -11.79
N LEU A 464 6.64 -17.01 -11.31
CA LEU A 464 7.71 -16.70 -10.36
C LEU A 464 7.46 -17.34 -8.98
N ARG A 465 8.40 -18.18 -8.54
CA ARG A 465 8.36 -18.87 -7.25
C ARG A 465 9.75 -18.86 -6.60
N ARG A 466 9.81 -18.59 -5.30
CA ARG A 466 11.01 -18.85 -4.48
C ARG A 466 10.91 -20.28 -3.93
N LYS A 467 11.79 -21.16 -4.39
CA LYS A 467 11.78 -22.58 -4.03
C LYS A 467 12.19 -22.77 -2.58
N ASP A 468 13.27 -22.12 -2.20
CA ASP A 468 13.85 -22.18 -0.86
C ASP A 468 14.78 -20.99 -0.60
N LEU A 469 14.90 -20.69 0.69
CA LEU A 469 15.96 -19.88 1.28
C LEU A 469 16.93 -20.82 1.97
N VAL A 470 18.19 -20.80 1.55
CA VAL A 470 19.24 -21.63 2.14
C VAL A 470 19.90 -20.87 3.27
N LEU A 471 20.03 -21.53 4.42
CA LEU A 471 20.79 -21.02 5.57
C LEU A 471 22.27 -21.35 5.40
N LYS A 472 23.15 -20.52 5.96
CA LYS A 472 24.58 -20.80 6.06
C LYS A 472 24.79 -22.11 6.84
N PRO A 473 25.80 -22.91 6.49
CA PRO A 473 26.18 -24.05 7.31
C PRO A 473 26.50 -23.57 8.73
N CYS A 474 26.02 -24.30 9.73
CA CYS A 474 26.34 -24.05 11.14
C CYS A 474 27.82 -24.24 11.42
#